data_AF-A0A7C5FRD0-F1
#
_entry.id   AF-A0A7C5FRD0-F1
#
_cell.length_a   1.000
_cell.length_b   1.000
_cell.length_c   1.000
_cell.angle_alpha   90.00
_cell.angle_beta   90.00
_cell.angle_gamma   90.00
#
_symmetry.space_group_name_H-M   'P 1'
#
loop_
_entity.id
_entity.type
_entity.pdbx_description
1 polymer ?
#
loop_
_entity_poly.entity_id
_entity_poly.type
_entity_poly.pdbx_seq_one_letter_code
_entity_poly.pdbx_strand_id
1 'polypeptide(L)' 'MDLSDIAARLDADERLKLTYRFPVSSGSGAVRYETRTARLLDVAEDADLLYVRHEGEVIWVKVDEAIEVLPDSQA' A
#
# COMPACT_ATOMS: atom_id res chain seq x y z
N MET A 1 9.33 -5.94 -5.79
CA MET A 1 7.87 -5.96 -6.00
C MET A 1 7.64 -5.63 -7.46
N ASP A 2 6.78 -6.37 -8.15
CA ASP A 2 6.48 -6.12 -9.57
C ASP A 2 5.14 -5.39 -9.67
N LEU A 3 5.17 -4.10 -10.04
CA LEU A 3 3.97 -3.28 -10.11
C LEU A 3 3.08 -3.65 -11.31
N SER A 4 3.66 -4.18 -12.38
CA SER A 4 2.92 -4.59 -13.58
C SER A 4 2.06 -5.83 -13.33
N ASP A 5 2.59 -6.79 -12.57
CA ASP A 5 1.82 -7.97 -12.12
C ASP A 5 0.68 -7.55 -11.17
N ILE A 6 0.95 -6.63 -10.24
CA ILE A 6 -0.06 -6.13 -9.30
C ILE A 6 -1.18 -5.38 -10.03
N ALA A 7 -0.83 -4.52 -11.00
CA ALA A 7 -1.81 -3.80 -11.82
C ALA A 7 -2.69 -4.78 -12.61
N ALA A 8 -2.10 -5.77 -13.27
CA ALA A 8 -2.85 -6.79 -14.01
C ALA A 8 -3.82 -7.59 -13.11
N ARG A 9 -3.44 -7.84 -11.85
CA ARG A 9 -4.32 -8.50 -10.87
C ARG A 9 -5.48 -7.62 -10.42
N LEU A 10 -5.24 -6.32 -10.21
CA LEU A 10 -6.31 -5.35 -9.92
C LEU A 10 -7.28 -5.21 -11.09
N ASP A 11 -6.78 -5.16 -12.33
CA ASP A 11 -7.58 -5.15 -13.55
C ASP A 11 -8.44 -6.41 -13.73
N ALA A 12 -8.00 -7.54 -13.16
CA ALA A 12 -8.76 -8.78 -13.09
C ALA A 12 -9.83 -8.78 -11.97
N ASP A 13 -10.11 -7.63 -11.35
CA ASP A 13 -11.00 -7.45 -10.19
C ASP A 13 -10.55 -8.25 -8.95
N GLU A 14 -9.27 -8.68 -8.89
CA GLU A 14 -8.73 -9.33 -7.70
C GLU A 14 -8.63 -8.31 -6.57
N ARG A 15 -9.19 -8.66 -5.41
CA ARG A 15 -9.05 -7.83 -4.21
C ARG A 15 -7.69 -8.08 -3.60
N LEU A 16 -6.86 -7.04 -3.54
CA LEU A 16 -5.53 -7.07 -2.96
C LEU A 16 -5.44 -6.19 -1.71
N LYS A 17 -4.52 -6.55 -0.82
CA LYS A 17 -4.10 -5.72 0.32
C LYS A 17 -2.60 -5.48 0.26
N LEU A 18 -2.20 -4.28 0.67
CA LEU A 18 -0.80 -3.85 0.79
C LEU A 18 -0.45 -3.74 2.27
N THR A 19 0.64 -4.39 2.67
CA THR A 19 1.34 -4.12 3.92
C THR A 19 2.48 -3.14 3.66
N TYR A 20 2.58 -2.06 4.43
CA TYR A 20 3.53 -0.97 4.22
C TYR A 20 4.00 -0.32 5.53
N ARG A 21 5.10 0.44 5.44
CA ARG A 21 5.63 1.27 6.52
C ARG A 21 4.96 2.64 6.49
N PHE A 22 4.31 3.01 7.58
CA PHE A 22 3.67 4.31 7.74
C PHE A 22 4.44 5.17 8.75
N PRO A 23 4.87 6.39 8.38
CA PRO A 23 5.56 7.28 9.30
C PRO A 23 4.58 7.83 10.34
N VAL A 24 4.83 7.53 11.61
CA VAL A 24 4.13 8.12 12.75
C VAL A 24 5.06 9.11 13.45
N SER A 25 4.61 10.36 13.56
CA SER A 25 5.36 11.39 14.28
C SER A 25 5.30 11.09 15.77
N SER A 26 6.46 10.82 16.38
CA SER A 26 6.57 10.85 17.83
C SER A 26 6.87 12.30 18.22
N GLY A 27 6.09 12.89 19.14
CA GLY A 27 6.19 14.30 19.54
C GLY A 27 7.57 14.78 20.03
N SER A 28 8.59 13.92 20.04
CA SER A 28 10.01 14.21 20.26
C SER A 28 10.79 14.61 18.99
N GLY A 29 10.14 14.70 17.82
CA GLY A 29 10.80 15.02 16.54
C GLY A 29 11.47 13.83 15.85
N ALA A 30 11.40 12.64 16.44
CA ALA A 30 11.82 11.40 15.80
C ALA A 30 10.65 10.78 15.01
N VAL A 31 10.88 10.48 13.73
CA VAL A 31 9.94 9.70 12.91
C VAL A 31 10.07 8.23 13.33
N ARG A 32 8.97 7.66 13.80
CA ARG A 32 8.85 6.21 13.97
C ARG A 32 8.07 5.66 12.80
N TYR A 33 8.31 4.40 12.47
CA TYR A 33 7.55 3.71 11.43
C TYR A 33 6.74 2.60 12.06
N GLU A 34 5.48 2.50 11.65
CA GLU A 34 4.60 1.40 12.00
C GLU A 34 4.28 0.59 10.75
N THR A 35 4.14 -0.72 10.91
CA THR A 35 3.65 -1.58 9.85
C THR A 35 2.13 -1.53 9.84
N ARG A 36 1.55 -1.20 8.70
CA ARG A 36 0.10 -1.15 8.48
C ARG A 36 -0.27 -2.02 7.29
N THR A 37 -1.49 -2.54 7.28
CA THR A 37 -2.06 -3.27 6.15
C THR A 37 -3.38 -2.63 5.78
N ALA A 38 -3.58 -2.32 4.51
CA ALA A 38 -4.82 -1.76 4.00
C ALA A 38 -5.14 -2.29 2.60
N ARG A 39 -6.40 -2.10 2.18
CA ARG A 39 -6.85 -2.48 0.84
C ARG A 39 -6.10 -1.67 -0.21
N LEU A 40 -5.51 -2.38 -1.17
CA LEU A 40 -4.90 -1.78 -2.35
C LEU A 40 -6.03 -1.41 -3.33
N LEU A 41 -5.98 -0.19 -3.82
CA LEU A 41 -6.99 0.38 -4.71
C LEU A 41 -6.46 0.49 -6.13
N ASP A 42 -5.22 0.94 -6.28
CA ASP A 42 -4.61 1.23 -7.57
C ASP A 42 -3.08 1.25 -7.47
N VAL A 43 -2.41 1.24 -8.61
CA VAL A 43 -0.94 1.32 -8.73
C VAL A 43 -0.59 2.26 -9.88
N ALA A 44 0.35 3.18 -9.64
CA ALA A 44 0.96 3.99 -10.69
C ALA A 44 2.38 3.51 -10.95
N GLU A 45 2.54 2.66 -11.97
CA GLU A 45 3.80 2.02 -12.35
C GLU A 45 4.90 3.05 -12.67
N ASP A 46 4.58 4.07 -13.47
CA ASP A 46 5.53 5.10 -13.88
C ASP A 46 6.05 5.97 -12.72
N ALA A 47 5.34 5.97 -11.58
CA ALA A 47 5.65 6.80 -10.42
C ALA A 47 6.17 6.01 -9.21
N ASP A 48 6.23 4.67 -9.31
CA ASP A 48 6.54 3.79 -8.18
C ASP A 48 5.64 4.03 -6.95
N LEU A 49 4.33 4.21 -7.20
CA LEU A 49 3.33 4.48 -6.15
C LEU A 49 2.23 3.41 -6.10
N LEU A 50 1.81 3.07 -4.87
CA LEU A 50 0.66 2.22 -4.59
C LEU A 50 -0.39 3.00 -3.80
N TYR A 51 -1.64 2.98 -4.27
CA TYR A 51 -2.74 3.70 -3.63
C TYR A 51 -3.54 2.77 -2.72
N VAL A 52 -3.69 3.15 -1.46
CA VAL A 52 -4.41 2.34 -0.45
C VAL A 52 -5.49 3.15 0.24
N ARG A 53 -6.52 2.46 0.74
CA ARG A 53 -7.52 3.07 1.62
C ARG A 53 -7.05 3.00 3.08
N HIS A 54 -6.70 4.14 3.66
CA HIS A 54 -6.28 4.26 5.06
C HIS A 54 -7.26 5.14 5.83
N GLU A 55 -7.88 4.60 6.88
CA GLU A 55 -8.79 5.35 7.78
C GLU A 55 -9.92 6.13 7.05
N GLY A 56 -10.37 5.62 5.90
CA GLY A 56 -11.42 6.23 5.09
C GLY A 56 -10.90 7.13 3.97
N GLU A 57 -9.64 7.52 4.02
CA GLU A 57 -8.95 8.34 3.01
C GLU A 57 -8.15 7.48 2.03
N VAL A 58 -7.80 8.05 0.88
CA VAL A 58 -6.88 7.43 -0.08
C VAL A 58 -5.52 8.08 0.08
N ILE A 59 -4.52 7.26 0.40
CA ILE A 59 -3.12 7.70 0.48
C ILE A 59 -2.29 6.93 -0.56
N TRP A 60 -1.13 7.49 -0.91
CA TRP A 60 -0.13 6.82 -1.72
C TRP A 60 1.01 6.32 -0.83
N VAL A 61 1.59 5.19 -1.22
CA VAL A 61 2.71 4.52 -0.56
C VAL A 61 3.78 4.31 -1.61
N LYS A 62 5.03 4.63 -1.30
CA LYS A 62 6.14 4.37 -2.22
C LYS A 62 6.49 2.89 -2.24
N VAL A 63 7.01 2.40 -3.37
CA VAL A 63 7.49 1.02 -3.49
C VAL A 63 8.54 0.65 -2.44
N ASP A 64 9.39 1.58 -2.01
CA ASP A 64 10.39 1.33 -0.97
C ASP A 64 9.79 1.24 0.44
N GLU A 65 8.61 1.83 0.66
CA GLU A 65 7.83 1.73 1.90
C GLU A 65 6.90 0.51 1.91
N ALA A 66 6.59 -0.05 0.74
CA ALA A 66 5.82 -1.27 0.57
C ALA A 66 6.60 -2.50 1.06
N ILE A 67 5.92 -3.35 1.83
CA ILE A 67 6.49 -4.59 2.39
C ILE A 67 6.03 -5.78 1.55
N GLU A 68 4.72 -5.93 1.36
CA GLU A 68 4.15 -7.04 0.59
C GLU A 68 2.74 -6.72 0.06
N VAL A 69 2.38 -7.32 -1.07
CA VAL A 69 1.02 -7.32 -1.61
C VAL A 69 0.50 -8.74 -1.65
N LEU A 70 -0.64 -8.97 -1.02
CA LEU A 70 -1.27 -10.29 -0.90
C LEU A 70 -2.74 -10.22 -1.31
N PRO A 71 -3.36 -11.34 -1.72
CA PRO A 71 -4.81 -11.43 -1.87
C PRO A 71 -5.53 -11.02 -0.57
N ASP A 72 -6.59 -10.24 -0.70
CA ASP A 72 -7.46 -9.88 0.41
C ASP A 72 -8.52 -10.98 0.60
N SER A 73 -8.12 -12.04 1.32
CA SER A 73 -8.94 -13.23 1.55
C SER A 73 -10.07 -13.03 2.57
N GLN A 74 -10.24 -11.82 3.12
CA GLN A 74 -11.36 -11.51 4.01
C GLN A 74 -12.50 -10.88 3.21
N ALA A 75 -13.42 -11.73 2.77
CA ALA A 75 -14.74 -11.35 2.24
C ALA A 75 -15.79 -11.31 3.35
#